data_AF-A0A933FD01-F1
#
_entry.id   AF-A0A933FD01-F1
#
_cell.length_a   1.000
_cell.length_b   1.000
_cell.length_c   1.000
_cell.angle_alpha   90.00
_cell.angle_beta   90.00
_cell.angle_gamma   90.00
#
_symmetry.space_group_name_H-M   'P 1'
#
loop_
_entity.id
_entity.type
_entity.pdbx_description
1 polymer ?
#
loop_
_entity_poly.entity_id
_entity_poly.type
_entity_poly.pdbx_seq_one_letter_code
_entity_poly.pdbx_strand_id
1 'polypeptide(L)'
;MEPDVYYHRMSGKYSLGDAVTATLVGAAIAIPLAFIYSYLILYIPFIYLNALFTLGFGIALGVTAFGMLKWRRIRNLKVGTAIAFLVTAAGFYLSWAVWIYALFNRSDVDVALWPIVADPTGLWGVIQSVNEVGAWRFRSYTPTGAVLWGVWAIEAGLIFGIGVVIANHMFADTPFCEECGTWCEKKEGVAAFAADEPAPDADELKHRLEQKDFRLLEQLGPAAEGPG
;
A
#
# COMPACT_ATOMS: atom_id res chain seq x y z
N MET A 1 -5.86 36.84 -9.06
CA MET A 1 -4.62 36.11 -8.79
C MET A 1 -5.01 34.96 -7.89
N GLU A 2 -5.04 33.73 -8.43
CA GLU A 2 -5.19 32.55 -7.57
C GLU A 2 -4.03 32.55 -6.56
N PRO A 3 -4.29 32.25 -5.27
CA PRO A 3 -3.23 32.14 -4.30
C PRO A 3 -2.28 31.04 -4.78
N ASP A 4 -1.04 31.41 -5.10
CA ASP A 4 0.03 30.45 -5.39
C ASP A 4 0.09 29.46 -4.22
N VAL A 5 -0.30 28.23 -4.49
CA VAL A 5 -0.43 27.18 -3.49
C VAL A 5 0.99 26.83 -3.02
N TYR A 6 1.32 27.20 -1.78
CA TYR A 6 2.61 26.93 -1.10
C TYR A 6 3.01 25.46 -0.99
N TYR A 7 2.10 24.57 -1.39
CA TYR A 7 2.28 23.14 -1.29
C TYR A 7 3.02 22.60 -2.50
N HIS A 8 3.93 21.66 -2.25
CA HIS A 8 4.67 20.96 -3.29
C HIS A 8 3.70 20.39 -4.33
N ARG A 9 3.98 20.67 -5.60
CA ARG A 9 3.27 20.06 -6.73
C ARG A 9 4.27 19.28 -7.57
N MET A 10 4.00 17.99 -7.74
CA MET A 10 4.85 17.14 -8.57
C MET A 10 4.77 17.53 -10.04
N SER A 11 5.91 17.47 -10.74
CA SER A 11 6.02 17.82 -12.15
C SER A 11 5.25 16.90 -13.11
N GLY A 12 4.73 15.76 -12.64
CA GLY A 12 3.95 14.83 -13.45
C GLY A 12 4.79 13.95 -14.38
N LYS A 13 6.13 14.02 -14.32
CA LYS A 13 7.05 13.32 -15.24
C LYS A 13 7.11 11.81 -14.96
N TYR A 14 7.01 11.01 -16.02
CA TYR A 14 7.22 9.56 -16.01
C TYR A 14 7.64 9.06 -17.39
N SER A 15 8.20 7.85 -17.45
CA SER A 15 8.41 7.09 -18.69
C SER A 15 7.52 5.85 -18.68
N LEU A 16 7.02 5.44 -19.85
CA LEU A 16 6.25 4.19 -19.96
C LEU A 16 7.10 2.96 -19.58
N GLY A 17 8.37 2.93 -19.97
CA GLY A 17 9.28 1.84 -19.61
C GLY A 17 9.50 1.74 -18.10
N ASP A 18 9.54 2.88 -17.41
CA ASP A 18 9.62 2.96 -15.95
C ASP A 18 8.36 2.40 -15.28
N ALA A 19 7.19 2.78 -15.79
CA ALA A 19 5.91 2.30 -15.27
C ALA A 19 5.73 0.79 -15.46
N VAL A 20 6.09 0.27 -16.63
CA VAL A 20 6.04 -1.18 -16.92
C VAL A 20 7.00 -1.94 -16.02
N THR A 21 8.24 -1.45 -15.88
CA THR A 21 9.25 -2.10 -15.01
C THR A 21 8.82 -2.09 -13.56
N ALA A 22 8.31 -0.95 -13.06
CA ALA A 22 7.76 -0.84 -11.71
C ALA A 22 6.64 -1.87 -11.45
N THR A 23 5.76 -2.05 -12.43
CA THR A 23 4.64 -3.00 -12.32
C THR A 23 5.12 -4.45 -12.32
N LEU A 24 6.01 -4.83 -13.25
CA LEU A 24 6.51 -6.20 -13.35
C LEU A 24 7.35 -6.61 -12.14
N VAL A 25 8.25 -5.74 -11.68
CA VAL A 25 9.07 -6.01 -10.50
C VAL A 25 8.20 -6.01 -9.24
N GLY A 26 7.23 -5.10 -9.13
CA GLY A 26 6.25 -5.10 -8.05
C GLY A 26 5.44 -6.40 -8.00
N ALA A 27 4.97 -6.90 -9.15
CA ALA A 27 4.28 -8.18 -9.25
C ALA A 27 5.18 -9.37 -8.86
N ALA A 28 6.46 -9.34 -9.22
CA ALA A 28 7.42 -10.36 -8.80
C ALA A 28 7.64 -10.36 -7.28
N ILE A 29 7.72 -9.18 -6.65
CA ILE A 29 7.79 -9.04 -5.18
C ILE A 29 6.49 -9.50 -4.51
N ALA A 30 5.34 -9.37 -5.20
CA ALA A 30 4.06 -9.84 -4.68
C ALA A 30 3.99 -11.38 -4.55
N ILE A 31 4.83 -12.15 -5.26
CA ILE A 31 4.87 -13.61 -5.16
C ILE A 31 5.16 -14.07 -3.72
N PRO A 32 6.31 -13.74 -3.09
CA PRO A 32 6.56 -14.15 -1.71
C PRO A 32 5.52 -13.61 -0.72
N LEU A 33 4.98 -12.41 -0.95
CA LEU A 33 3.90 -11.85 -0.11
C LEU A 33 2.62 -12.70 -0.21
N ALA A 34 2.25 -13.14 -1.41
CA ALA A 34 1.11 -14.01 -1.66
C ALA A 34 1.26 -15.37 -0.97
N PHE A 35 2.48 -15.94 -0.97
CA PHE A 35 2.78 -17.15 -0.20
C PHE A 35 2.58 -16.95 1.30
N ILE A 36 3.20 -15.92 1.88
CA ILE A 36 3.08 -15.64 3.31
C ILE A 36 1.60 -15.45 3.68
N TYR A 37 0.88 -14.60 2.94
CA TYR A 37 -0.53 -14.32 3.20
C TYR A 37 -1.40 -15.58 3.12
N SER A 38 -1.30 -16.33 2.02
CA SER A 38 -2.15 -17.50 1.76
C SER A 38 -1.94 -18.61 2.78
N TYR A 39 -0.70 -18.85 3.20
CA TYR A 39 -0.41 -19.84 4.24
C TYR A 39 -0.92 -19.37 5.61
N LEU A 40 -0.77 -18.09 5.95
CA LEU A 40 -1.29 -17.56 7.22
C LEU A 40 -2.81 -17.79 7.33
N ILE A 41 -3.59 -17.43 6.30
CA ILE A 41 -5.05 -17.56 6.34
C ILE A 41 -5.52 -19.03 6.27
N LEU A 42 -4.75 -19.92 5.63
CA LEU A 42 -5.10 -21.34 5.48
C LEU A 42 -4.85 -22.15 6.76
N TYR A 43 -3.76 -21.86 7.46
CA TYR A 43 -3.31 -22.65 8.61
C TYR A 43 -3.70 -22.05 9.98
N ILE A 44 -4.03 -20.75 10.06
CA ILE A 44 -4.42 -20.09 11.32
C ILE A 44 -5.95 -19.98 11.39
N PRO A 45 -6.64 -20.79 12.20
CA PRO A 45 -8.10 -20.85 12.23
C PRO A 45 -8.74 -19.76 13.13
N PHE A 46 -8.18 -18.54 13.13
CA PHE A 46 -8.66 -17.43 13.94
C PHE A 46 -9.13 -16.28 13.04
N ILE A 47 -10.46 -16.10 12.94
CA ILE A 47 -11.06 -15.15 12.00
C ILE A 47 -10.59 -13.70 12.19
N TYR A 48 -10.35 -13.26 13.43
CA TYR A 48 -9.84 -11.92 13.72
C TYR A 48 -8.38 -11.73 13.26
N LEU A 49 -7.56 -12.78 13.32
CA LEU A 49 -6.19 -12.73 12.79
C LEU A 49 -6.19 -12.74 11.26
N ASN A 50 -7.12 -13.46 10.62
CA ASN A 50 -7.25 -13.44 9.16
C ASN A 50 -7.59 -12.04 8.64
N ALA A 51 -8.46 -11.32 9.34
CA ALA A 51 -8.70 -9.91 9.04
C ALA A 51 -7.40 -9.08 9.14
N LEU A 52 -6.61 -9.25 10.22
CA LEU A 52 -5.34 -8.56 10.36
C LEU A 52 -4.33 -8.92 9.25
N PHE A 53 -4.24 -10.19 8.84
CA PHE A 53 -3.39 -10.62 7.74
C PHE A 53 -3.83 -10.03 6.41
N THR A 54 -5.15 -9.89 6.20
CA THR A 54 -5.72 -9.22 5.01
C THR A 54 -5.26 -7.77 4.95
N LEU A 55 -5.38 -7.04 6.07
CA LEU A 55 -4.90 -5.65 6.17
C LEU A 55 -3.39 -5.58 5.92
N GLY A 56 -2.61 -6.45 6.58
CA GLY A 56 -1.16 -6.50 6.45
C GLY A 56 -0.70 -6.80 5.03
N PHE A 57 -1.39 -7.70 4.31
CA PHE A 57 -1.10 -8.00 2.92
C PHE A 57 -1.37 -6.79 2.01
N GLY A 58 -2.51 -6.12 2.19
CA GLY A 58 -2.80 -4.86 1.49
C GLY A 58 -1.74 -3.79 1.74
N ILE A 59 -1.33 -3.58 3.00
CA ILE A 59 -0.25 -2.64 3.36
C ILE A 59 1.06 -3.02 2.66
N ALA A 60 1.46 -4.29 2.70
CA ALA A 60 2.71 -4.75 2.11
C ALA A 60 2.74 -4.53 0.58
N LEU A 61 1.62 -4.77 -0.11
CA LEU A 61 1.48 -4.48 -1.54
C LEU A 61 1.54 -2.98 -1.82
N GLY A 62 0.90 -2.15 -1.00
CA GLY A 62 0.97 -0.69 -1.11
C GLY A 62 2.38 -0.12 -0.91
N VAL A 63 3.09 -0.61 0.12
CA VAL A 63 4.50 -0.25 0.37
C VAL A 63 5.39 -0.70 -0.79
N THR A 64 5.15 -1.91 -1.32
CA THR A 64 5.87 -2.42 -2.50
C THR A 64 5.66 -1.50 -3.71
N ALA A 65 4.41 -1.14 -4.00
CA ALA A 65 4.09 -0.23 -5.09
C ALA A 65 4.78 1.12 -4.92
N PHE A 66 4.67 1.75 -3.74
CA PHE A 66 5.35 3.01 -3.45
C PHE A 66 6.88 2.91 -3.61
N GLY A 67 7.48 1.83 -3.10
CA GLY A 67 8.91 1.55 -3.27
C GLY A 67 9.32 1.52 -4.75
N MET A 68 8.49 0.94 -5.62
CA MET A 68 8.74 0.93 -7.06
C MET A 68 8.59 2.31 -7.69
N LEU A 69 7.61 3.12 -7.26
CA LEU A 69 7.48 4.52 -7.70
C LEU A 69 8.71 5.33 -7.32
N LYS A 70 9.21 5.15 -6.09
CA LYS A 70 10.41 5.81 -5.58
C LYS A 70 11.64 5.42 -6.39
N TRP A 71 11.84 4.12 -6.59
CA TRP A 71 12.97 3.56 -7.34
C TRP A 71 12.99 4.04 -8.79
N ARG A 72 11.83 4.05 -9.47
CA ARG A 72 11.70 4.49 -10.87
C ARG A 72 11.47 6.00 -11.02
N ARG A 73 11.50 6.78 -9.93
CA ARG A 73 11.33 8.24 -9.92
C ARG A 73 10.09 8.71 -10.69
N ILE A 74 9.00 7.95 -10.59
CA ILE A 74 7.72 8.26 -11.21
C ILE A 74 7.07 9.37 -10.38
N ARG A 75 6.79 10.52 -11.00
CA ARG A 75 6.30 11.74 -10.30
C ARG A 75 4.90 12.13 -10.73
N ASN A 76 4.11 11.13 -11.10
CA ASN A 76 2.75 11.30 -11.59
C ASN A 76 1.79 10.50 -10.71
N LEU A 77 0.93 11.19 -9.96
CA LEU A 77 0.00 10.54 -9.03
C LEU A 77 -0.93 9.56 -9.75
N LYS A 78 -1.50 9.93 -10.91
CA LYS A 78 -2.44 9.06 -11.64
C LYS A 78 -1.76 7.76 -12.09
N VAL A 79 -0.55 7.86 -12.64
CA VAL A 79 0.25 6.69 -13.03
C VAL A 79 0.67 5.90 -11.80
N GLY A 80 1.05 6.56 -10.71
CA GLY A 80 1.39 5.93 -9.44
C GLY A 80 0.24 5.11 -8.86
N THR A 81 -0.96 5.69 -8.81
CA THR A 81 -2.19 5.01 -8.40
C THR A 81 -2.50 3.81 -9.31
N ALA A 82 -2.32 3.96 -10.63
CA ALA A 82 -2.53 2.85 -11.58
C ALA A 82 -1.52 1.71 -11.33
N ILE A 83 -0.25 2.02 -11.09
CA ILE A 83 0.77 1.01 -10.74
C ILE A 83 0.42 0.33 -9.42
N ALA A 84 0.03 1.09 -8.39
CA ALA A 84 -0.38 0.53 -7.11
C ALA A 84 -1.57 -0.43 -7.25
N PHE A 85 -2.57 -0.04 -8.05
CA PHE A 85 -3.70 -0.90 -8.36
C PHE A 85 -3.27 -2.18 -9.10
N LEU A 86 -2.41 -2.07 -10.13
CA LEU A 86 -1.95 -3.22 -10.91
C LEU A 86 -1.08 -4.18 -10.10
N VAL A 87 -0.17 -3.67 -9.27
CA VAL A 87 0.65 -4.48 -8.36
C VAL A 87 -0.24 -5.19 -7.34
N THR A 88 -1.23 -4.48 -6.80
CA THR A 88 -2.19 -5.08 -5.86
C THR A 88 -3.06 -6.14 -6.52
N ALA A 89 -3.52 -5.91 -7.75
CA ALA A 89 -4.28 -6.88 -8.54
C ALA A 89 -3.46 -8.14 -8.84
N ALA A 90 -2.19 -7.97 -9.23
CA ALA A 90 -1.28 -9.09 -9.46
C ALA A 90 -1.06 -9.88 -8.17
N GLY A 91 -0.81 -9.21 -7.04
CA GLY A 91 -0.68 -9.84 -5.73
C GLY A 91 -1.93 -10.60 -5.29
N PHE A 92 -3.11 -10.01 -5.48
CA PHE A 92 -4.40 -10.64 -5.16
C PHE A 92 -4.67 -11.89 -6.01
N TYR A 93 -4.40 -11.82 -7.33
CA TYR A 93 -4.50 -12.99 -8.21
C TYR A 93 -3.53 -14.10 -7.79
N LEU A 94 -2.28 -13.74 -7.53
CA LEU A 94 -1.26 -14.68 -7.07
C LEU A 94 -1.63 -15.30 -5.72
N SER A 95 -2.24 -14.55 -4.79
CA SER A 95 -2.70 -15.12 -3.52
C SER A 95 -3.80 -16.15 -3.73
N TRP A 96 -4.71 -15.96 -4.69
CA TRP A 96 -5.69 -17.00 -5.03
C TRP A 96 -5.03 -18.27 -5.56
N ALA A 97 -4.11 -18.12 -6.51
CA ALA A 97 -3.40 -19.26 -7.08
C ALA A 97 -2.58 -20.01 -6.00
N VAL A 98 -1.89 -19.28 -5.12
CA VAL A 98 -1.09 -19.87 -4.06
C VAL A 98 -1.96 -20.49 -2.96
N TRP A 99 -3.10 -19.88 -2.62
CA TRP A 99 -4.04 -20.46 -1.66
C TRP A 99 -4.62 -21.77 -2.16
N ILE A 100 -5.00 -21.86 -3.45
CA ILE A 100 -5.47 -23.11 -4.06
C ILE A 100 -4.36 -24.15 -4.14
N TYR A 101 -3.15 -23.76 -4.54
CA TYR A 101 -1.98 -24.62 -4.50
C TYR A 101 -1.74 -25.19 -3.09
N ALA A 102 -1.79 -24.35 -2.05
CA ALA A 102 -1.59 -24.78 -0.67
C ALA A 102 -2.74 -25.67 -0.17
N LEU A 103 -3.98 -25.39 -0.61
CA LEU A 103 -5.15 -26.19 -0.28
C LEU A 103 -5.04 -27.61 -0.85
N PHE A 104 -4.65 -27.77 -2.13
CA PHE A 104 -4.45 -29.08 -2.75
C PHE A 104 -3.32 -29.87 -2.07
N ASN A 105 -2.18 -29.23 -1.82
CA ASN A 105 -1.07 -29.88 -1.13
C ASN A 105 -1.44 -30.31 0.30
N ARG A 106 -2.26 -29.53 1.00
CA ARG A 106 -2.81 -29.91 2.33
C ARG A 106 -3.72 -31.15 2.26
N SER A 107 -4.30 -31.43 1.10
CA SER A 107 -5.13 -32.60 0.84
C SER A 107 -4.36 -33.75 0.17
N ASP A 108 -3.03 -33.74 0.23
CA ASP A 108 -2.14 -34.74 -0.37
C ASP A 108 -2.31 -34.89 -1.90
N VAL A 109 -2.79 -33.83 -2.57
CA VAL A 109 -2.88 -33.76 -4.03
C VAL A 109 -1.68 -32.97 -4.55
N ASP A 110 -0.75 -33.66 -5.21
CA ASP A 110 0.44 -33.05 -5.78
C ASP A 110 0.08 -32.24 -7.03
N VAL A 111 0.27 -30.92 -6.93
CA VAL A 111 0.01 -29.96 -8.00
C VAL A 111 1.15 -28.97 -8.10
N ALA A 112 1.53 -28.60 -9.33
CA ALA A 112 2.47 -27.51 -9.53
C ALA A 112 1.75 -26.14 -9.49
N LEU A 113 2.40 -25.11 -8.95
CA LEU A 113 1.83 -23.76 -8.89
C LEU A 113 1.65 -23.13 -10.29
N TRP A 114 2.63 -23.31 -11.18
CA TRP A 114 2.63 -22.61 -12.47
C TRP A 114 1.40 -22.93 -13.35
N PRO A 115 0.97 -24.20 -13.51
CA PRO A 115 -0.27 -24.51 -14.21
C PRO A 115 -1.50 -23.80 -13.64
N ILE A 116 -1.58 -23.64 -12.31
CA ILE A 116 -2.70 -22.93 -11.65
C ILE A 116 -2.65 -21.43 -11.99
N VAL A 117 -1.46 -20.83 -11.93
CA VAL A 117 -1.26 -19.41 -12.28
C VAL A 117 -1.55 -19.14 -13.77
N ALA A 118 -1.20 -20.09 -14.65
CA ALA A 118 -1.35 -19.96 -16.09
C ALA A 118 -2.77 -20.27 -16.59
N ASP A 119 -3.64 -20.88 -15.77
CA ASP A 119 -5.02 -21.22 -16.10
C ASP A 119 -6.03 -20.44 -15.23
N PRO A 120 -6.32 -19.17 -15.56
CA PRO A 120 -7.28 -18.36 -14.81
C PRO A 120 -8.71 -18.93 -14.87
N THR A 121 -9.06 -19.67 -15.93
CA THR A 121 -10.40 -20.25 -16.07
C THR A 121 -10.55 -21.46 -15.14
N GLY A 122 -9.54 -22.33 -15.10
CA GLY A 122 -9.47 -23.44 -14.16
C GLY A 122 -9.44 -22.96 -12.72
N LEU A 123 -8.60 -21.95 -12.41
CA LEU A 123 -8.55 -21.33 -11.08
C LEU A 123 -9.95 -20.83 -10.66
N TRP A 124 -10.65 -20.11 -11.54
CA TRP A 124 -12.00 -19.64 -11.27
C TRP A 124 -12.99 -20.78 -11.00
N GLY A 125 -12.95 -21.85 -11.80
CA GLY A 125 -13.79 -23.03 -11.58
C GLY A 125 -13.57 -23.70 -10.22
N VAL A 126 -12.33 -23.76 -9.75
CA VAL A 126 -12.01 -24.25 -8.40
C VAL A 126 -12.55 -23.30 -7.33
N ILE A 127 -12.40 -21.99 -7.50
CA ILE A 127 -12.97 -20.98 -6.57
C ILE A 127 -14.48 -21.14 -6.45
N GLN A 128 -15.18 -21.37 -7.56
CA GLN A 128 -16.63 -21.64 -7.56
C GLN A 128 -16.96 -22.94 -6.81
N SER A 129 -16.20 -24.01 -7.06
CA SER A 129 -16.39 -25.30 -6.37
C SER A 129 -16.18 -25.17 -4.86
N VAL A 130 -15.15 -24.43 -4.44
CA VAL A 130 -14.90 -24.09 -3.03
C VAL A 130 -16.05 -23.28 -2.45
N ASN A 131 -16.64 -22.36 -3.21
CA ASN A 131 -17.76 -21.55 -2.75
C ASN A 131 -19.03 -22.38 -2.49
N GLU A 132 -19.24 -23.44 -3.26
CA GLU A 132 -20.38 -24.36 -3.11
C GLU A 132 -20.28 -25.20 -1.83
N VAL A 133 -19.08 -25.67 -1.48
CA VAL A 133 -18.86 -26.55 -0.32
C VAL A 133 -18.43 -25.81 0.95
N GLY A 134 -17.88 -24.61 0.78
CA GLY A 134 -17.35 -23.74 1.83
C GLY A 134 -15.83 -23.86 2.00
N ALA A 135 -15.18 -22.71 2.21
CA ALA A 135 -13.72 -22.63 2.37
C ALA A 135 -13.24 -22.90 3.80
N TRP A 136 -14.08 -22.63 4.80
CA TRP A 136 -13.77 -22.77 6.21
C TRP A 136 -15.06 -22.91 7.02
N ARG A 137 -14.92 -23.37 8.28
CA ARG A 137 -16.04 -23.55 9.21
C ARG A 137 -15.78 -22.75 10.48
N PHE A 138 -16.79 -22.03 10.93
CA PHE A 138 -16.78 -21.35 12.23
C PHE A 138 -17.91 -21.88 13.11
N ARG A 139 -17.52 -22.53 14.22
CA ARG A 139 -18.44 -23.26 15.10
C ARG A 139 -19.26 -24.30 14.30
N SER A 140 -20.58 -24.15 14.23
CA SER A 140 -21.49 -25.04 13.49
C SER A 140 -21.86 -24.51 12.11
N TYR A 141 -21.33 -23.36 11.68
CA TYR A 141 -21.68 -22.71 10.43
C TYR A 141 -20.51 -22.77 9.42
N THR A 142 -20.83 -23.19 8.19
CA THR A 142 -19.93 -23.18 7.05
C THR A 142 -20.50 -22.20 6.03
N PRO A 143 -19.89 -21.02 5.83
CA PRO A 143 -20.37 -20.07 4.83
C PRO A 143 -20.21 -20.64 3.42
N THR A 144 -21.25 -20.53 2.60
CA THR A 144 -21.27 -20.91 1.18
C THR A 144 -22.02 -19.86 0.37
N GLY A 145 -21.96 -19.96 -0.96
CA GLY A 145 -22.76 -19.14 -1.86
C GLY A 145 -22.55 -17.64 -1.65
N ALA A 146 -23.66 -16.89 -1.59
CA ALA A 146 -23.66 -15.43 -1.47
C ALA A 146 -22.95 -14.92 -0.20
N VAL A 147 -23.01 -15.65 0.92
CA VAL A 147 -22.37 -15.22 2.17
C VAL A 147 -20.85 -15.27 2.02
N LEU A 148 -20.32 -16.36 1.48
CA LEU A 148 -18.89 -16.51 1.27
C LEU A 148 -18.36 -15.54 0.20
N TRP A 149 -19.13 -15.30 -0.86
CA TRP A 149 -18.82 -14.23 -1.83
C TRP A 149 -18.76 -12.86 -1.18
N GLY A 150 -19.67 -12.54 -0.27
CA GLY A 150 -19.67 -11.27 0.47
C GLY A 150 -18.40 -11.10 1.32
N VAL A 151 -17.95 -12.16 1.99
CA VAL A 151 -16.71 -12.14 2.78
C VAL A 151 -15.50 -11.89 1.86
N TRP A 152 -15.36 -12.64 0.77
CA TRP A 152 -14.26 -12.45 -0.17
C TRP A 152 -14.30 -11.09 -0.88
N ALA A 153 -15.49 -10.53 -1.13
CA ALA A 153 -15.63 -9.19 -1.69
C ALA A 153 -15.16 -8.12 -0.69
N ILE A 154 -15.47 -8.26 0.59
CA ILE A 154 -14.95 -7.38 1.65
C ILE A 154 -13.42 -7.51 1.74
N GLU A 155 -12.90 -8.74 1.74
CA GLU A 155 -11.47 -9.02 1.78
C GLU A 155 -10.74 -8.37 0.60
N ALA A 156 -11.24 -8.57 -0.63
CA ALA A 156 -10.73 -7.92 -1.83
C ALA A 156 -10.80 -6.40 -1.71
N GLY A 157 -11.93 -5.86 -1.26
CA GLY A 157 -12.09 -4.42 -1.02
C GLY A 157 -11.07 -3.85 -0.03
N LEU A 158 -10.77 -4.58 1.04
CA LEU A 158 -9.74 -4.20 2.01
C LEU A 158 -8.34 -4.24 1.38
N ILE A 159 -7.97 -5.32 0.69
CA ILE A 159 -6.66 -5.46 0.05
C ILE A 159 -6.43 -4.33 -0.97
N PHE A 160 -7.39 -4.12 -1.87
CA PHE A 160 -7.30 -3.08 -2.90
C PHE A 160 -7.36 -1.67 -2.32
N GLY A 161 -8.32 -1.43 -1.41
CA GLY A 161 -8.48 -0.13 -0.77
C GLY A 161 -7.23 0.29 -0.01
N ILE A 162 -6.71 -0.60 0.84
CA ILE A 162 -5.53 -0.33 1.65
C ILE A 162 -4.28 -0.23 0.80
N GLY A 163 -4.06 -1.16 -0.16
CA GLY A 163 -2.89 -1.13 -1.02
C GLY A 163 -2.76 0.19 -1.79
N VAL A 164 -3.87 0.66 -2.37
CA VAL A 164 -3.89 1.93 -3.11
C VAL A 164 -3.78 3.14 -2.17
N VAL A 165 -4.49 3.16 -1.05
CA VAL A 165 -4.45 4.27 -0.08
C VAL A 165 -3.06 4.43 0.52
N ILE A 166 -2.43 3.34 0.95
CA ILE A 166 -1.06 3.37 1.51
C ILE A 166 -0.07 3.87 0.47
N ALA A 167 -0.11 3.35 -0.75
CA ALA A 167 0.79 3.78 -1.81
C ALA A 167 0.64 5.29 -2.10
N ASN A 168 -0.61 5.78 -2.22
CA ASN A 168 -0.90 7.18 -2.49
C ASN A 168 -0.53 8.10 -1.32
N HIS A 169 -0.78 7.67 -0.08
CA HIS A 169 -0.43 8.44 1.11
C HIS A 169 1.09 8.61 1.24
N MET A 170 1.86 7.51 1.12
CA MET A 170 3.32 7.58 1.14
C MET A 170 3.88 8.42 -0.02
N PHE A 171 3.22 8.37 -1.18
CA PHE A 171 3.57 9.17 -2.33
C PHE A 171 3.32 10.66 -2.10
N ALA A 172 2.19 11.03 -1.50
CA ALA A 172 1.87 12.42 -1.17
C ALA A 172 2.81 12.99 -0.10
N ASP A 173 3.20 12.16 0.87
CA ASP A 173 4.04 12.58 2.00
C ASP A 173 5.54 12.65 1.67
N THR A 174 5.95 12.13 0.51
CA THR A 174 7.36 12.11 0.09
C THR A 174 7.59 13.05 -1.10
N PRO A 175 7.98 14.33 -0.89
CA PRO A 175 8.20 15.26 -1.98
C PRO A 175 9.44 14.88 -2.80
N PHE A 176 9.44 15.25 -4.09
CA PHE A 176 10.57 15.07 -4.99
C PHE A 176 11.22 16.43 -5.31
N CYS A 177 12.54 16.55 -5.10
CA CYS A 177 13.29 17.73 -5.49
C CYS A 177 13.64 17.65 -6.98
N GLU A 178 13.04 18.52 -7.81
CA GLU A 178 13.28 18.53 -9.26
C GLU A 178 14.69 18.98 -9.63
N GLU A 179 15.29 19.90 -8.86
CA GLU A 179 16.67 20.37 -9.08
C GLU A 179 17.70 19.31 -8.69
N CYS A 180 17.47 18.63 -7.57
CA CYS A 180 18.36 17.60 -7.02
C CYS A 180 18.19 16.25 -7.76
N GLY A 181 17.03 16.02 -8.37
CA GLY A 181 16.69 14.75 -9.02
C GLY A 181 16.48 13.59 -8.04
N THR A 182 16.12 13.88 -6.79
CA THR A 182 16.00 12.90 -5.70
C THR A 182 14.74 13.11 -4.88
N TRP A 183 14.28 12.04 -4.22
CA TRP A 183 13.22 12.11 -3.22
C TRP A 183 13.76 12.75 -1.95
N CYS A 184 13.01 13.68 -1.37
CA CYS A 184 13.36 14.35 -0.13
C CYS A 184 13.21 13.40 1.06
N GLU A 185 14.10 13.56 2.03
CA GLU A 185 14.00 12.89 3.32
C GLU A 185 13.46 13.88 4.34
N LYS A 186 12.44 13.46 5.09
CA LYS A 186 11.92 14.25 6.20
C LYS A 186 12.98 14.26 7.30
N LYS A 187 13.55 15.43 7.58
CA LYS A 187 14.38 15.65 8.77
C LYS A 187 13.52 16.31 9.83
N GLU A 188 13.39 15.64 10.97
CA GLU A 188 12.78 16.22 12.18
C GLU A 188 13.88 16.85 13.04
N GLY A 189 13.51 17.75 13.96
CA GLY A 189 14.47 18.39 14.86
C GLY A 189 15.49 19.32 14.20
N VAL A 190 15.23 19.77 12.95
CA VAL A 190 16.15 20.66 12.19
C VAL A 190 16.43 21.96 12.94
N ALA A 191 15.46 22.45 13.69
CA ALA A 191 15.62 23.60 14.57
C ALA A 191 14.69 23.41 15.77
N ALA A 192 15.23 23.56 16.98
CA ALA A 192 14.45 23.73 18.18
C ALA A 192 14.52 25.21 18.59
N PHE A 193 13.37 25.86 18.62
CA PHE A 193 13.28 27.23 19.12
C PHE A 193 13.07 27.16 20.62
N ALA A 194 13.91 27.89 21.37
CA ALA A 194 13.65 28.17 22.77
C ALA A 194 12.47 29.14 22.79
N ALA A 195 11.26 28.60 22.75
CA ALA A 195 10.08 29.42 22.93
C ALA A 195 10.11 29.95 24.36
N ASP A 196 10.32 31.25 24.54
CA ASP A 196 9.89 31.91 25.76
C ASP A 196 8.38 31.65 25.92
N GLU A 197 7.95 31.13 27.07
CA GLU A 197 6.55 30.75 27.26
C GLU A 197 5.60 31.95 27.04
N PRO A 198 4.45 31.75 26.37
CA PRO A 198 3.96 30.49 25.82
C PRO A 198 4.48 30.22 24.40
N ALA A 199 4.81 28.96 24.12
CA ALA A 199 5.16 28.53 22.77
C ALA A 199 4.06 28.91 21.76
N PRO A 200 4.42 29.50 20.61
CA PRO A 200 3.43 29.82 19.59
C PRO A 200 2.75 28.54 19.13
N ASP A 201 1.41 28.60 19.05
CA ASP A 201 0.59 27.52 18.54
C ASP A 201 1.08 27.12 17.13
N ALA A 202 1.33 25.83 16.93
CA ALA A 202 1.87 25.29 15.69
C ALA A 202 0.94 25.58 14.50
N ASP A 203 -0.37 25.57 14.75
CA ASP A 203 -1.37 25.86 13.72
C ASP A 203 -1.37 27.34 13.33
N GLU A 204 -1.21 28.24 14.30
CA GLU A 204 -1.09 29.68 14.04
C GLU A 204 0.24 30.00 13.34
N LEU A 205 1.35 29.41 13.77
CA LEU A 205 2.64 29.54 13.09
C LEU A 205 2.53 29.08 11.62
N LYS A 206 1.94 27.91 11.37
CA LYS A 206 1.72 27.39 10.02
C LYS A 206 0.87 28.35 9.19
N HIS A 207 -0.28 28.78 9.72
CA HIS A 207 -1.20 29.67 9.04
C HIS A 207 -0.55 31.03 8.68
N ARG A 208 0.24 31.62 9.59
CA ARG A 208 0.95 32.88 9.33
C ARG A 208 2.07 32.72 8.30
N LEU A 209 2.80 31.61 8.32
CA LEU A 209 3.81 31.29 7.31
C LEU A 209 3.18 31.13 5.93
N GLU A 210 2.02 30.47 5.83
CA GLU A 210 1.25 30.36 4.58
C GLU A 210 0.79 31.73 4.04
N GLN A 211 0.66 32.73 4.92
CA GLN A 211 0.33 34.12 4.57
C GLN A 211 1.55 34.99 4.23
N LYS A 212 2.76 34.42 4.11
CA LYS A 212 4.04 35.14 3.93
C LYS A 212 4.45 36.01 5.12
N ASP A 213 3.86 35.83 6.31
CA ASP A 213 4.27 36.59 7.48
C ASP A 213 5.45 35.92 8.20
N PHE A 214 6.65 36.08 7.64
CA PHE A 214 7.88 35.51 8.19
C PHE A 214 8.42 36.25 9.43
N ARG A 215 7.78 37.35 9.85
CA ARG A 215 8.19 38.12 11.04
C ARG A 215 8.12 37.30 12.31
N LEU A 216 7.27 36.27 12.36
CA LEU A 216 7.22 35.37 13.51
C LEU A 216 8.53 34.57 13.67
N LEU A 217 9.23 34.25 12.57
CA LEU A 217 10.52 33.54 12.64
C LEU A 217 11.61 34.38 13.31
N GLU A 218 11.56 35.71 13.16
CA GLU A 218 12.49 36.62 13.85
C GLU A 218 12.21 36.67 15.37
N GLN A 219 10.96 36.42 15.77
CA GLN A 219 10.53 36.43 17.18
C GLN A 219 10.82 35.11 17.91
N LEU A 220 11.05 34.02 17.18
CA LEU A 220 11.36 32.69 17.75
C LEU A 220 12.78 32.57 18.34
N GLY A 221 13.60 33.62 18.23
CA GLY A 221 14.97 33.63 18.72
C GLY A 221 15.92 32.72 17.92
N PRO A 222 17.20 32.63 18.31
CA PRO A 222 18.16 31.75 17.66
C PRO A 222 17.77 30.29 17.84
N ALA A 223 17.75 29.54 16.74
CA ALA A 223 17.56 28.08 16.79
C ALA A 223 18.76 27.43 17.50
N ALA A 224 18.49 26.57 18.49
CA ALA A 224 19.47 25.63 18.96
C ALA A 224 19.57 24.46 17.96
N GLU A 225 20.78 23.96 17.70
CA GLU A 225 20.94 22.69 16.99
C GLU A 225 20.24 21.60 17.81
N GLY A 226 19.25 20.93 17.19
CA GLY A 226 18.56 19.81 17.83
C GLY A 226 19.53 18.65 18.09
N PRO A 227 19.29 17.80 19.12
CA PRO A 227 20.07 16.58 19.30
C PRO A 227 19.91 15.70 18.05
N GLY A 228 21.02 15.42 17.39
CA GLY A 228 21.08 14.63 16.15
C GLY A 228 20.76 13.15 16.34
#